data_AF-A0A7C6SYW8-F1
#
_entry.id   AF-A0A7C6SYW8-F1
#
_cell.length_a   1.000
_cell.length_b   1.000
_cell.length_c   1.000
_cell.angle_alpha   90.00
_cell.angle_beta   90.00
_cell.angle_gamma   90.00
#
_symmetry.space_group_name_H-M   'P 1'
#
loop_
_entity.id
_entity.type
_entity.pdbx_description
1 polymer ?
#
loop_
_entity_poly.entity_id
_entity_poly.type
_entity_poly.pdbx_seq_one_letter_code
_entity_poly.pdbx_strand_id
1 'polypeptide(L)' 'MGVKNAQRLIEARFRKPAKQLVHELYYGQGMSQAQVAKHLGVSHMTVWGWMKEWEWPTRRFTVVEIPPLELEARS' A
#
# COMPACT_ATOMS: atom_id res chain seq x y z
N MET A 1 13.15 -4.23 -17.63
CA MET A 1 14.17 -4.91 -16.81
C MET A 1 13.49 -5.36 -15.51
N GLY A 2 13.59 -6.65 -15.18
CA GLY A 2 12.50 -7.43 -14.57
C GLY A 2 12.10 -7.07 -13.13
N VAL A 3 10.81 -6.77 -12.95
CA VAL A 3 10.11 -6.57 -11.67
C VAL A 3 10.35 -7.74 -10.68
N LYS A 4 10.64 -8.94 -11.19
CA LYS A 4 10.97 -10.17 -10.44
C LYS A 4 12.34 -10.10 -9.73
N ASN A 5 13.30 -9.33 -10.24
CA ASN A 5 14.61 -9.18 -9.60
C ASN A 5 14.49 -8.46 -8.25
N ALA A 6 13.64 -7.43 -8.19
CA ALA A 6 13.39 -6.70 -6.95
C ALA A 6 12.71 -7.59 -5.89
N GLN A 7 11.77 -8.46 -6.27
CA GLN A 7 11.11 -9.38 -5.32
C GLN A 7 12.14 -10.27 -4.62
N ARG A 8 13.01 -10.94 -5.37
CA ARG A 8 14.03 -11.84 -4.81
C ARG A 8 15.00 -11.13 -3.85
N LEU A 9 15.40 -9.89 -4.17
CA LEU A 9 16.26 -9.11 -3.28
C LEU A 9 15.56 -8.76 -1.96
N ILE A 10 14.27 -8.41 -2.03
CA ILE A 10 13.46 -8.16 -0.83
C ILE A 10 13.26 -9.43 -0.02
N GLU A 11 12.98 -10.55 -0.69
CA GLU A 11 12.79 -11.84 -0.03
C GLU A 11 14.04 -12.30 0.70
N ALA A 12 15.22 -12.13 0.09
CA ALA A 12 16.49 -12.42 0.75
C ALA A 12 16.75 -11.48 1.94
N ARG A 13 16.49 -10.17 1.78
CA ARG A 13 16.74 -9.15 2.81
C ARG A 13 15.86 -9.34 4.05
N PHE A 14 14.57 -9.61 3.86
CA PHE A 14 13.59 -9.72 4.94
C PHE A 14 13.28 -11.17 5.34
N ARG A 15 13.89 -12.15 4.66
CA ARG A 15 13.65 -13.60 4.83
C ARG A 15 12.17 -13.97 4.79
N LYS A 16 11.43 -13.31 3.90
CA LYS A 16 9.97 -13.38 3.84
C LYS A 16 9.46 -13.08 2.43
N PRO A 17 8.41 -13.76 1.92
CA PRO A 17 7.87 -13.51 0.59
C PRO A 17 7.51 -12.04 0.38
N ALA A 18 7.88 -11.46 -0.77
CA ALA A 18 7.59 -10.06 -1.08
C ALA A 18 6.08 -9.79 -1.02
N LYS A 19 5.29 -10.76 -1.47
CA LYS A 19 3.82 -10.74 -1.39
C LYS A 19 3.35 -10.58 0.06
N GLN A 20 3.86 -11.40 0.97
CA GLN A 20 3.45 -11.34 2.37
C GLN A 20 3.83 -10.00 3.03
N LEU A 21 5.03 -9.48 2.74
CA LEU A 21 5.47 -8.17 3.26
C LEU A 21 4.56 -7.04 2.79
N VAL A 22 4.24 -6.99 1.49
CA VAL A 22 3.33 -5.95 0.95
C VAL A 22 1.95 -6.07 1.59
N HIS A 23 1.42 -7.28 1.79
CA HIS A 23 0.12 -7.48 2.43
C HIS A 23 0.08 -6.90 3.85
N GLU A 24 1.07 -7.27 4.68
CA GLU A 24 1.12 -6.85 6.09
C GLU A 24 1.32 -5.34 6.23
N LEU A 25 2.18 -4.73 5.41
CA LEU A 25 2.41 -3.29 5.45
C LEU A 25 1.21 -2.52 4.88
N TYR A 26 0.69 -2.93 3.73
CA TYR A 26 -0.37 -2.20 3.03
C TYR A 26 -1.75 -2.34 3.68
N TYR A 27 -2.17 -3.58 3.97
CA TYR A 27 -3.48 -3.87 4.57
C TYR A 27 -3.40 -3.95 6.09
N GLY A 28 -2.39 -4.63 6.63
CA GLY A 28 -2.27 -4.83 8.08
C GLY A 28 -1.93 -3.54 8.84
N GLN A 29 -1.01 -2.75 8.32
CA GLN A 29 -0.56 -1.49 8.95
C GLN A 29 -1.14 -0.24 8.28
N GLY A 30 -1.98 -0.40 7.25
CA GLY A 30 -2.63 0.72 6.56
C GLY A 30 -1.68 1.64 5.78
N MET A 31 -0.42 1.25 5.53
CA MET A 31 0.56 2.08 4.82
C MET A 31 0.19 2.29 3.36
N SER A 32 0.33 3.50 2.83
CA SER A 32 0.20 3.76 1.39
C SER A 32 1.27 3.01 0.60
N GLN A 33 1.04 2.79 -0.71
CA GLN A 33 2.02 2.11 -1.56
C GLN A 33 3.39 2.82 -1.55
N ALA A 34 3.42 4.16 -1.44
CA ALA A 34 4.65 4.93 -1.34
C ALA A 34 5.40 4.69 -0.01
N GLN A 35 4.66 4.57 1.10
CA GLN A 35 5.24 4.23 2.40
C GLN A 35 5.78 2.80 2.41
N VAL A 36 5.04 1.84 1.84
CA VAL A 36 5.51 0.46 1.65
C VAL A 36 6.79 0.43 0.83
N ALA A 37 6.83 1.17 -0.28
CA ALA A 37 8.00 1.24 -1.15
C ALA A 37 9.24 1.80 -0.42
N LYS A 38 9.06 2.91 0.33
CA LYS A 38 10.11 3.50 1.17
C LYS A 38 10.61 2.51 2.23
N HIS A 39 9.70 1.77 2.87
CA HIS A 39 10.05 0.76 3.88
C HIS A 39 10.86 -0.39 3.28
N LEU A 40 10.48 -0.87 2.09
CA LEU A 40 11.15 -1.97 1.40
C LEU A 40 12.42 -1.52 0.66
N GLY A 41 12.63 -0.22 0.43
CA GLY A 41 13.75 0.31 -0.34
C GLY A 41 13.60 0.10 -1.85
N VAL A 42 12.37 0.15 -2.36
CA VAL A 42 12.05 0.02 -3.79
C VAL A 42 11.28 1.25 -4.28
N SER A 43 11.08 1.36 -5.59
CA SER A 43 10.24 2.42 -6.14
C SER A 43 8.75 2.15 -5.85
N HIS A 44 7.96 3.20 -5.71
CA HIS A 44 6.50 3.10 -5.62
C HIS A 44 5.91 2.31 -6.81
N MET A 45 6.47 2.50 -8.01
CA MET A 45 6.02 1.78 -9.22
C MET A 45 6.31 0.29 -9.19
N THR A 46 7.35 -0.12 -8.48
CA THR A 46 7.63 -1.54 -8.22
C THR A 46 6.52 -2.15 -7.37
N VAL A 47 6.12 -1.50 -6.28
CA VAL A 47 5.03 -1.98 -5.42
C VAL A 47 3.69 -2.00 -6.16
N TRP A 48 3.38 -0.94 -6.91
CA TRP A 48 2.18 -0.90 -7.76
C TRP A 48 2.17 -2.03 -8.79
N GLY A 49 3.30 -2.27 -9.46
CA GLY A 49 3.45 -3.35 -10.43
C GLY A 49 3.24 -4.73 -9.82
N TRP A 50 3.78 -4.97 -8.62
CA TRP A 50 3.54 -6.22 -7.88
C TRP A 50 2.07 -6.41 -7.52
N MET A 51 1.42 -5.36 -6.98
CA MET A 51 0.00 -5.42 -6.64
C MET A 51 -0.86 -5.67 -7.88
N LYS A 52 -0.51 -5.08 -9.03
CA LYS A 52 -1.18 -5.33 -10.31
C LYS A 52 -0.98 -6.77 -10.80
N GLU A 53 0.23 -7.31 -10.72
CA GLU A 53 0.54 -8.70 -11.11
C GLU A 53 -0.19 -9.73 -10.22
N TRP A 54 -0.42 -9.41 -8.95
CA TRP A 54 -1.18 -10.25 -8.03
C TRP A 54 -2.69 -9.95 -8.00
N GLU A 55 -3.15 -9.04 -8.87
CA GLU A 55 -4.57 -8.63 -8.99
C GLU A 55 -5.16 -8.13 -7.65
N TRP A 56 -4.36 -7.42 -6.86
CA TRP A 56 -4.78 -6.89 -5.57
C TRP A 56 -5.54 -5.57 -5.72
N PRO A 57 -6.69 -5.42 -5.06
CA PRO A 57 -7.42 -4.17 -5.09
C PRO A 57 -6.62 -3.06 -4.40
N THR A 58 -6.74 -1.84 -4.90
CA THR A 58 -6.23 -0.69 -4.16
C THR A 58 -7.29 -0.26 -3.14
N ARG A 59 -6.85 0.16 -1.96
CA ARG A 59 -7.71 0.83 -0.98
C ARG A 59 -8.17 2.14 -1.62
N ARG A 60 -9.39 2.14 -2.15
CA ARG A 60 -10.04 3.36 -2.65
C ARG A 60 -10.11 4.35 -1.50
N PHE A 61 -9.60 5.55 -1.75
CA PHE A 61 -9.98 6.70 -0.94
C PHE A 61 -11.42 7.06 -1.34
N THR A 62 -12.39 6.57 -0.59
CA THR A 62 -13.73 7.15 -0.65
C THR A 62 -13.65 8.44 0.14
N VAL A 63 -13.76 9.59 -0.51
CA VAL A 63 -14.02 10.85 0.19
C VAL A 63 -15.37 10.68 0.86
N VAL A 64 -15.38 10.52 2.18
CA VAL A 64 -16.63 10.62 2.93
C VAL A 64 -16.93 12.11 2.98
N GLU A 65 -17.94 12.56 2.23
CA GLU A 65 -18.51 13.89 2.48
C GLU A 65 -18.92 13.93 3.94
N ILE A 66 -18.26 14.80 4.71
CA ILE A 66 -18.66 15.07 6.10
C ILE A 66 -19.89 15.96 5.95
N PRO A 67 -21.10 15.50 6.32
CA PRO A 67 -22.25 16.39 6.35
C PRO A 67 -21.89 17.58 7.26
N PRO A 68 -22.25 18.82 6.88
CA PRO A 68 -22.00 19.97 7.73
C PRO A 68 -22.48 19.63 9.14
N LEU A 69 -21.60 19.72 10.15
CA LEU A 69 -22.04 19.64 11.53
C LEU A 69 -23.12 20.72 11.66
N GLU A 70 -24.34 20.29 11.97
CA GLU A 70 -25.48 21.18 12.20
C GLU A 70 -25.10 22.13 13.33
N LEU A 71 -24.49 23.26 12.95
CA LEU A 71 -24.06 24.32 13.84
C LEU A 71 -25.19 25.34 13.95
N GLU A 72 -26.42 24.86 14.06
CA GLU A 72 -27.53 25.67 14.56
C GLU A 72 -27.97 25.06 15.88
N ALA A 73 -27.07 25.25 16.84
CA ALA A 73 -27.47 25.46 18.21
C ALA A 73 -28.63 26.45 18.22
N ARG A 74 -29.80 25.94 18.64
CA ARG A 74 -30.76 26.64 19.51
C ARG A 74 -30.63 28.16 19.46
N SER A 75 -31.42 28.82 18.61
CA SER A 75 -31.91 30.18 18.87
C SER A 75 -33.38 30.12 19.25
#